data_AF-A0A7Y2Y434-F1
#
_entry.id   AF-A0A7Y2Y434-F1
#
_cell.length_a   1.000
_cell.length_b   1.000
_cell.length_c   1.000
_cell.angle_alpha   90.00
_cell.angle_beta   90.00
_cell.angle_gamma   90.00
#
_symmetry.space_group_name_H-M   'P 1'
#
loop_
_entity.id
_entity.type
_entity.pdbx_description
1 polymer ?
#
loop_
_entity_poly.entity_id
_entity_poly.type
_entity_poly.pdbx_seq_one_letter_code
_entity_poly.pdbx_strand_id
1 'polypeptide(L)'
;MNYKLITITMLIALGLSSCNKEDDSTTPTENCTIDQILDDTRGDCNVSLPFSSVFTQSTSGITRTINANSIPNHMVGLFGAGLGSLNPNAISEQNESYTISLNPTFSGTLTPLLSTTGTEPNAGPQYSFGVLLNGLELDPVAAEPFPHEGMMSPNVNWEWNLEALNVNLGLDCNNAHVQPTGKYHYHGSPTLYLQNLSIPTSTMTLIGYAADGFPIYYKYAYSDASDNSSSIIEMIPSYKLKTGTRPGDGTTAPCDVYNGVYSNDYEYETGLGTLDEANGRTGVTPEYPSGTYYYVITEEFPSIPRYFKGTPSNDFKIGG
;
A
#
# COMPACT_ATOMS: atom_id res chain seq x y z
N MET A 1 41.14 -68.25 -43.93
CA MET A 1 41.42 -69.42 -43.08
C MET A 1 42.63 -69.09 -42.23
N ASN A 2 42.44 -69.06 -40.90
CA ASN A 2 43.42 -69.00 -39.80
C ASN A 2 42.96 -67.99 -38.74
N TYR A 3 42.29 -68.53 -37.73
CA TYR A 3 42.06 -67.88 -36.46
C TYR A 3 43.41 -67.74 -35.73
N LYS A 4 43.76 -66.53 -35.29
CA LYS A 4 44.77 -66.32 -34.27
C LYS A 4 44.16 -65.59 -33.09
N LEU A 5 44.27 -66.27 -31.96
CA LEU A 5 43.98 -65.85 -30.59
C LEU A 5 44.72 -64.54 -30.28
N ILE A 6 43.99 -63.52 -29.81
CA ILE A 6 44.57 -62.39 -29.07
C ILE A 6 43.81 -62.28 -27.75
N THR A 7 44.55 -62.55 -26.69
CA THR A 7 44.17 -62.41 -25.29
C THR A 7 43.93 -60.93 -24.97
N ILE A 8 42.72 -60.58 -24.54
CA ILE A 8 42.42 -59.25 -23.99
C ILE A 8 42.20 -59.40 -22.49
N THR A 9 43.14 -58.84 -21.74
CA THR A 9 43.11 -58.69 -20.29
C THR A 9 42.01 -57.68 -19.92
N MET A 10 40.95 -58.13 -19.26
CA MET A 10 39.88 -57.26 -18.80
C MET A 10 40.28 -56.61 -17.48
N LEU A 11 40.64 -55.31 -17.53
CA LEU A 11 40.88 -54.46 -16.37
C LEU A 11 39.52 -54.09 -15.76
N ILE A 12 39.28 -54.47 -14.51
CA ILE A 12 38.11 -54.03 -13.74
C ILE A 12 38.40 -52.60 -13.26
N ALA A 13 37.79 -51.62 -13.94
CA ALA A 13 37.73 -50.25 -13.46
C ALA A 13 36.46 -50.08 -12.60
N LEU A 14 36.62 -49.80 -11.30
CA LEU A 14 35.52 -49.36 -10.46
C LEU A 14 35.03 -48.00 -10.95
N GLY A 15 33.79 -47.96 -11.45
CA GLY A 15 33.09 -46.71 -11.73
C GLY A 15 32.67 -46.05 -10.42
N LEU A 16 33.18 -44.84 -10.18
CA LEU A 16 32.59 -43.91 -9.21
C LEU A 16 31.31 -43.35 -9.84
N SER A 17 30.15 -43.80 -9.36
CA SER A 17 28.88 -43.13 -9.64
C SER A 17 28.84 -41.82 -8.86
N SER A 18 28.97 -40.72 -9.61
CA SER A 18 28.63 -39.37 -9.17
C SER A 18 27.12 -39.30 -8.96
N CYS A 19 26.67 -39.22 -7.71
CA CYS A 19 25.30 -38.83 -7.41
C CYS A 19 25.18 -37.31 -7.52
N ASN A 20 24.56 -36.84 -8.60
CA ASN A 20 23.92 -35.53 -8.60
C ASN A 20 22.84 -35.52 -7.52
N LYS A 21 22.93 -34.58 -6.59
CA LYS A 21 21.86 -34.28 -5.65
C LYS A 21 21.53 -32.80 -5.81
N GLU A 22 20.79 -32.50 -6.87
CA GLU A 22 19.84 -31.38 -6.86
C GLU A 22 18.59 -31.91 -6.19
N ASP A 23 18.32 -31.42 -4.99
CA ASP A 23 17.00 -31.25 -4.40
C ASP A 23 17.22 -30.36 -3.18
N ASP A 24 17.11 -29.05 -3.40
CA ASP A 24 16.89 -28.11 -2.31
C ASP A 24 15.41 -28.22 -1.92
N SER A 25 15.06 -29.33 -1.29
CA SER A 25 13.77 -29.50 -0.66
C SER A 25 13.84 -28.81 0.70
N THR A 26 13.46 -27.54 0.75
CA THR A 26 13.06 -26.88 2.00
C THR A 26 11.95 -27.73 2.61
N THR A 27 12.30 -28.47 3.67
CA THR A 27 11.32 -29.25 4.43
C THR A 27 10.35 -28.26 5.05
N PRO A 28 9.04 -28.32 4.76
CA PRO A 28 8.08 -27.50 5.49
C PRO A 28 8.22 -27.82 6.97
N THR A 29 8.41 -26.81 7.81
CA THR A 29 8.20 -26.98 9.25
C THR A 29 6.79 -27.53 9.43
N GLU A 30 6.68 -28.79 9.88
CA GLU A 30 5.46 -29.63 9.89
C GLU A 30 4.21 -29.03 10.58
N ASN A 31 4.29 -27.82 11.14
CA ASN A 31 3.16 -27.15 11.82
C ASN A 31 2.86 -25.73 11.31
N CYS A 32 3.47 -25.27 10.22
CA CYS A 32 3.11 -23.97 9.66
C CYS A 32 1.85 -24.06 8.79
N THR A 33 0.73 -23.54 9.28
CA THR A 33 -0.52 -23.44 8.51
C THR A 33 -0.56 -22.08 7.84
N ILE A 34 -0.75 -22.05 6.52
CA ILE A 34 -1.05 -20.82 5.78
C ILE A 34 -2.40 -20.29 6.28
N ASP A 35 -2.41 -19.07 6.82
CA ASP A 35 -3.58 -18.44 7.39
C ASP A 35 -4.28 -17.48 6.41
N GLN A 36 -3.53 -16.93 5.46
CA GLN A 36 -4.04 -16.06 4.39
C GLN A 36 -3.38 -16.36 3.05
N ILE A 37 -4.15 -16.22 1.97
CA ILE A 37 -3.70 -16.41 0.59
C ILE A 37 -3.62 -15.05 -0.08
N LEU A 38 -2.56 -14.82 -0.86
CA LEU A 38 -2.44 -13.63 -1.69
C LEU A 38 -3.63 -13.56 -2.66
N ASP A 39 -4.40 -12.49 -2.56
CA ASP A 39 -5.56 -12.19 -3.40
C ASP A 39 -5.54 -10.70 -3.78
N ASP A 40 -5.12 -10.41 -5.01
CA ASP A 40 -5.12 -9.07 -5.58
C ASP A 40 -6.36 -8.80 -6.45
N THR A 41 -7.38 -9.66 -6.39
CA THR A 41 -8.61 -9.49 -7.16
C THR A 41 -9.39 -8.27 -6.70
N ARG A 42 -10.13 -7.66 -7.62
CA ARG A 42 -10.97 -6.49 -7.39
C ARG A 42 -12.35 -6.71 -7.98
N GLY A 43 -13.37 -6.22 -7.28
CA GLY A 43 -14.72 -6.18 -7.85
C GLY A 43 -14.86 -5.13 -8.95
N ASP A 44 -15.84 -5.32 -9.83
CA ASP A 44 -16.14 -4.33 -10.88
C ASP A 44 -16.58 -2.99 -10.29
N CYS A 45 -16.36 -1.90 -11.03
CA CYS A 45 -16.98 -0.60 -10.75
C CYS A 45 -18.04 -0.26 -11.80
N ASN A 46 -19.27 -0.70 -11.56
CA ASN A 46 -20.39 -0.56 -12.50
C ASN A 46 -21.63 0.10 -11.87
N VAL A 47 -21.50 0.63 -10.65
CA VAL A 47 -22.57 1.29 -9.92
C VAL A 47 -22.35 2.80 -9.95
N SER A 48 -23.36 3.54 -10.39
CA SER A 48 -23.45 4.99 -10.22
C SER A 48 -24.20 5.30 -8.92
N LEU A 49 -23.66 6.21 -8.12
CA LEU A 49 -24.29 6.65 -6.89
C LEU A 49 -25.39 7.69 -7.17
N PRO A 50 -26.47 7.72 -6.37
CA PRO A 50 -27.51 8.75 -6.47
C PRO A 50 -27.10 10.09 -5.82
N PHE A 51 -25.92 10.13 -5.20
CA PHE A 51 -25.37 11.29 -4.50
C PHE A 51 -24.46 12.11 -5.44
N SER A 52 -24.34 13.41 -5.18
CA SER A 52 -23.36 14.25 -5.88
C SER A 52 -22.07 14.33 -5.06
N SER A 53 -20.93 14.25 -5.74
CA SER A 53 -19.62 14.47 -5.10
C SER A 53 -19.49 15.94 -4.66
N VAL A 54 -19.06 16.17 -3.43
CA VAL A 54 -18.77 17.50 -2.88
C VAL A 54 -17.33 17.51 -2.39
N PHE A 55 -16.54 18.42 -2.95
CA PHE A 55 -15.22 18.79 -2.48
C PHE A 55 -15.06 20.30 -2.58
N THR A 56 -14.67 20.94 -1.48
CA THR A 56 -14.29 22.34 -1.46
C THR A 56 -13.02 22.51 -0.66
N GLN A 57 -12.16 23.44 -1.08
CA GLN A 57 -11.02 23.86 -0.28
C GLN A 57 -10.94 25.38 -0.25
N SER A 58 -10.47 25.92 0.87
CA SER A 58 -10.12 27.33 1.00
C SER A 58 -8.85 27.48 1.83
N THR A 59 -8.22 28.63 1.72
CA THR A 59 -7.02 28.95 2.49
C THR A 59 -7.26 30.22 3.29
N SER A 60 -6.80 30.22 4.54
CA SER A 60 -6.86 31.38 5.42
C SER A 60 -5.63 31.39 6.33
N GLY A 61 -4.84 32.46 6.27
CA GLY A 61 -3.56 32.54 6.97
C GLY A 61 -2.62 31.41 6.56
N ILE A 62 -2.25 30.55 7.51
CA ILE A 62 -1.32 29.42 7.32
C ILE A 62 -2.02 28.08 7.15
N THR A 63 -3.33 28.10 6.91
CA THR A 63 -4.17 26.90 7.01
C THR A 63 -4.95 26.69 5.73
N ARG A 64 -5.03 25.42 5.29
CA ARG A 64 -6.00 24.95 4.30
C ARG A 64 -7.12 24.24 5.02
N THR A 65 -8.35 24.64 4.72
CA THR A 65 -9.57 23.94 5.15
C THR A 65 -10.18 23.24 3.95
N ILE A 66 -10.45 21.94 4.09
CA ILE A 66 -11.07 21.08 3.09
C ILE A 66 -12.41 20.60 3.66
N ASN A 67 -13.49 20.72 2.90
CA ASN A 67 -14.76 20.08 3.25
C ASN A 67 -15.16 19.11 2.15
N ALA A 68 -15.59 17.90 2.52
CA ALA A 68 -15.98 16.87 1.58
C ALA A 68 -17.11 16.00 2.14
N ASN A 69 -17.87 15.37 1.24
CA ASN A 69 -18.91 14.40 1.62
C ASN A 69 -18.51 12.94 1.39
N SER A 70 -17.24 12.67 1.04
CA SER A 70 -16.68 11.34 0.75
C SER A 70 -17.46 10.54 -0.31
N ILE A 71 -18.13 11.24 -1.23
CA ILE A 71 -18.79 10.63 -2.40
C ILE A 71 -17.88 10.76 -3.63
N PRO A 72 -17.53 9.65 -4.30
CA PRO A 72 -16.72 9.70 -5.51
C PRO A 72 -17.49 10.28 -6.69
N ASN A 73 -16.75 10.93 -7.59
CA ASN A 73 -17.25 11.40 -8.88
C ASN A 73 -17.03 10.38 -10.02
N HIS A 74 -16.88 9.10 -9.68
CA HIS A 74 -16.69 7.99 -10.59
C HIS A 74 -17.59 6.82 -10.19
N MET A 75 -17.72 5.80 -11.05
CA MET A 75 -18.43 4.58 -10.71
C MET A 75 -17.72 3.81 -9.59
N VAL A 76 -18.48 3.08 -8.82
CA VAL A 76 -18.01 2.27 -7.68
C VAL A 76 -18.49 0.83 -7.82
N GLY A 77 -17.99 -0.05 -6.97
CA GLY A 77 -18.52 -1.39 -6.83
C GLY A 77 -19.93 -1.46 -6.22
N LEU A 78 -20.50 -2.67 -6.25
CA LEU A 78 -21.74 -2.95 -5.55
C LEU A 78 -21.46 -3.13 -4.05
N PHE A 79 -22.06 -2.27 -3.24
CA PHE A 79 -21.87 -2.22 -1.79
C PHE A 79 -23.22 -2.20 -1.06
N GLY A 80 -23.29 -2.83 0.12
CA GLY A 80 -24.50 -2.94 0.94
C GLY A 80 -24.96 -4.38 1.18
N ALA A 81 -26.12 -4.58 1.81
CA ALA A 81 -26.62 -5.90 2.21
C ALA A 81 -27.17 -6.79 1.05
N GLY A 82 -26.99 -6.39 -0.21
CA GLY A 82 -27.49 -7.10 -1.39
C GLY A 82 -26.67 -8.33 -1.78
N LEU A 83 -27.28 -9.23 -2.56
CA LEU A 83 -26.56 -10.35 -3.17
C LEU A 83 -25.52 -9.82 -4.17
N GLY A 84 -24.28 -10.32 -4.08
CA GLY A 84 -23.19 -9.92 -4.96
C GLY A 84 -22.48 -8.63 -4.54
N SER A 85 -22.83 -8.05 -3.40
CA SER A 85 -22.07 -6.93 -2.83
C SER A 85 -20.65 -7.38 -2.44
N LEU A 86 -19.68 -6.52 -2.69
CA LEU A 86 -18.28 -6.72 -2.33
C LEU A 86 -18.06 -6.59 -0.82
N ASN A 87 -18.79 -5.69 -0.18
CA ASN A 87 -18.78 -5.44 1.25
C ASN A 87 -20.21 -5.13 1.75
N PRO A 88 -20.60 -5.56 2.96
CA PRO A 88 -21.96 -5.38 3.47
C PRO A 88 -22.38 -3.94 3.76
N ASN A 89 -21.43 -3.00 3.87
CA ASN A 89 -21.70 -1.60 4.17
C ASN A 89 -22.09 -0.85 2.89
N ALA A 90 -23.13 -0.02 2.94
CA ALA A 90 -23.57 0.80 1.80
C ALA A 90 -22.96 2.21 1.88
N ILE A 91 -22.63 2.80 0.72
CA ILE A 91 -22.09 4.16 0.65
C ILE A 91 -23.16 5.19 1.06
N SER A 92 -22.77 6.15 1.89
CA SER A 92 -23.58 7.31 2.27
C SER A 92 -22.74 8.59 2.32
N GLU A 93 -23.38 9.74 2.13
CA GLU A 93 -22.75 11.04 2.28
C GLU A 93 -22.22 11.23 3.70
N GLN A 94 -20.99 11.71 3.81
CA GLN A 94 -20.35 12.13 5.05
C GLN A 94 -20.40 13.67 5.18
N ASN A 95 -19.97 14.21 6.31
CA ASN A 95 -19.83 15.65 6.53
C ASN A 95 -18.48 15.95 7.16
N GLU A 96 -17.43 15.88 6.35
CA GLU A 96 -16.05 15.95 6.79
C GLU A 96 -15.48 17.35 6.63
N SER A 97 -14.66 17.77 7.60
CA SER A 97 -13.91 19.02 7.56
C SER A 97 -12.49 18.77 8.06
N TYR A 98 -11.50 19.03 7.20
CA TYR A 98 -10.09 18.83 7.49
C TYR A 98 -9.35 20.15 7.48
N THR A 99 -8.46 20.31 8.44
CA THR A 99 -7.60 21.46 8.61
C THR A 99 -6.15 21.01 8.56
N ILE A 100 -5.42 21.45 7.53
CA ILE A 100 -4.01 21.12 7.34
C ILE A 100 -3.16 22.38 7.19
N SER A 101 -1.90 22.31 7.61
CA SER A 101 -0.96 23.43 7.48
C SER A 101 -0.60 23.67 6.01
N LEU A 102 -0.55 24.94 5.60
CA LEU A 102 0.04 25.37 4.32
C LEU A 102 1.57 25.42 4.38
N ASN A 103 2.13 25.42 5.59
CA ASN A 103 3.56 25.41 5.87
C ASN A 103 3.91 24.15 6.66
N PRO A 104 3.82 22.96 6.03
CA PRO A 104 4.23 21.71 6.67
C PRO A 104 5.71 21.80 7.07
N THR A 105 6.05 21.22 8.22
CA THR A 105 7.43 21.19 8.72
C THR A 105 7.89 19.75 8.82
N PHE A 106 9.17 19.52 8.50
CA PHE A 106 9.76 18.21 8.70
C PHE A 106 9.78 17.85 10.18
N SER A 107 9.33 16.63 10.48
CA SER A 107 9.58 15.99 11.76
C SER A 107 10.96 15.34 11.74
N GLY A 108 11.65 15.33 12.89
CA GLY A 108 12.93 14.62 13.04
C GLY A 108 12.79 13.10 12.99
N THR A 109 11.55 12.59 13.09
CA THR A 109 11.21 11.16 13.04
C THR A 109 9.97 10.96 12.18
N LEU A 110 9.95 9.88 11.39
CA LEU A 110 8.75 9.49 10.65
C LEU A 110 7.63 9.10 11.63
N THR A 111 6.41 9.55 11.32
CA THR A 111 5.21 9.13 12.07
C THR A 111 4.51 8.02 11.29
N PRO A 112 4.47 6.77 11.78
CA PRO A 112 3.81 5.67 11.08
C PRO A 112 2.27 5.83 11.10
N LEU A 113 1.61 5.31 10.06
CA LEU A 113 0.15 5.17 10.04
C LEU A 113 -0.36 4.02 10.92
N LEU A 114 0.50 3.06 11.24
CA LEU A 114 0.19 1.86 12.03
C LEU A 114 0.98 1.89 13.35
N SER A 115 0.29 1.75 14.47
CA SER A 115 0.94 1.49 15.76
C SER A 115 0.94 -0.01 16.04
N THR A 116 2.11 -0.61 16.22
CA THR A 116 2.25 -2.05 16.48
C THR A 116 2.33 -2.39 17.97
N THR A 117 2.30 -1.38 18.85
CA THR A 117 2.47 -1.55 20.29
C THR A 117 1.30 -0.97 21.07
N GLY A 118 0.98 -1.60 22.20
CA GLY A 118 -0.11 -1.18 23.07
C GLY A 118 -1.40 -1.97 22.83
N THR A 119 -2.52 -1.40 23.25
CA THR A 119 -3.87 -1.92 23.00
C THR A 119 -4.73 -0.80 22.45
N GLU A 120 -5.83 -1.15 21.79
CA GLU A 120 -6.86 -0.21 21.33
C GLU A 120 -7.18 0.87 22.39
N PRO A 121 -7.26 2.17 22.01
CA PRO A 121 -7.12 2.72 20.65
C PRO A 121 -5.67 3.03 20.22
N ASN A 122 -4.67 2.67 21.04
CA ASN A 122 -3.27 3.08 20.83
C ASN A 122 -2.45 2.10 19.95
N ALA A 123 -3.06 1.00 19.50
CA ALA A 123 -2.51 0.04 18.55
C ALA A 123 -3.45 -0.03 17.33
N GLY A 124 -2.94 -0.49 16.18
CA GLY A 124 -3.69 -0.51 14.92
C GLY A 124 -3.55 0.77 14.08
N PRO A 125 -4.37 0.94 13.04
CA PRO A 125 -4.39 2.14 12.21
C PRO A 125 -4.62 3.39 13.07
N GLN A 126 -3.71 4.36 12.98
CA GLN A 126 -3.75 5.59 13.78
C GLN A 126 -4.21 6.80 12.98
N TYR A 127 -4.00 6.78 11.66
CA TYR A 127 -4.32 7.91 10.79
C TYR A 127 -4.77 7.44 9.41
N SER A 128 -5.74 8.17 8.85
CA SER A 128 -5.90 8.30 7.41
C SER A 128 -4.69 9.07 6.87
N PHE A 129 -4.13 8.64 5.74
CA PHE A 129 -2.93 9.27 5.19
C PHE A 129 -3.19 10.70 4.70
N GLY A 130 -4.35 10.94 4.12
CA GLY A 130 -4.70 12.25 3.57
C GLY A 130 -5.97 12.20 2.75
N VAL A 131 -6.24 13.29 2.04
CA VAL A 131 -7.44 13.45 1.23
C VAL A 131 -7.07 13.85 -0.19
N LEU A 132 -7.69 13.20 -1.17
CA LEU A 132 -7.54 13.52 -2.59
C LEU A 132 -8.45 14.68 -2.99
N LEU A 133 -8.19 15.30 -4.15
CA LEU A 133 -8.95 16.45 -4.65
C LEU A 133 -10.37 16.08 -5.13
N ASN A 134 -10.75 14.81 -5.09
CA ASN A 134 -12.14 14.37 -5.21
C ASN A 134 -12.87 14.21 -3.86
N GLY A 135 -12.20 14.51 -2.74
CA GLY A 135 -12.79 14.51 -1.41
C GLY A 135 -12.81 13.16 -0.69
N LEU A 136 -12.07 12.18 -1.21
CA LEU A 136 -11.96 10.86 -0.58
C LEU A 136 -10.64 10.69 0.14
N GLU A 137 -10.68 10.00 1.26
CA GLU A 137 -9.51 9.68 2.05
C GLU A 137 -8.72 8.49 1.50
N LEU A 138 -7.44 8.49 1.87
CA LEU A 138 -6.48 7.43 1.64
C LEU A 138 -6.23 6.71 2.97
N ASP A 139 -6.74 5.50 3.13
CA ASP A 139 -6.59 4.69 4.34
C ASP A 139 -5.90 3.38 3.97
N PRO A 140 -4.58 3.34 3.79
CA PRO A 140 -3.95 2.18 3.19
C PRO A 140 -3.75 1.03 4.18
N VAL A 141 -3.86 1.29 5.49
CA VAL A 141 -3.63 0.30 6.54
C VAL A 141 -4.96 -0.39 6.85
N ALA A 142 -5.09 -1.66 6.47
CA ALA A 142 -6.21 -2.49 6.89
C ALA A 142 -6.22 -2.63 8.42
N ALA A 143 -7.40 -2.71 9.04
CA ALA A 143 -7.54 -2.97 10.46
C ALA A 143 -7.59 -4.48 10.77
N GLU A 144 -6.65 -5.21 10.17
CA GLU A 144 -6.63 -6.68 10.10
C GLU A 144 -5.30 -7.23 10.64
N PRO A 145 -5.09 -7.18 11.97
CA PRO A 145 -3.92 -7.78 12.59
C PRO A 145 -4.00 -9.30 12.55
N PHE A 146 -2.87 -9.98 12.49
CA PHE A 146 -2.80 -11.43 12.76
C PHE A 146 -3.41 -11.74 14.14
N PRO A 147 -4.20 -12.83 14.32
CA PRO A 147 -4.52 -13.89 13.35
C PRO A 147 -5.78 -13.64 12.50
N HIS A 148 -6.17 -12.38 12.31
CA HIS A 148 -7.33 -11.98 11.48
C HIS A 148 -8.69 -12.36 12.06
N GLU A 149 -8.77 -12.39 13.40
CA GLU A 149 -10.01 -12.60 14.16
C GLU A 149 -10.65 -11.27 14.62
N GLY A 150 -10.17 -10.16 14.07
CA GLY A 150 -10.57 -8.79 14.39
C GLY A 150 -9.68 -8.10 15.43
N MET A 151 -9.63 -6.77 15.36
CA MET A 151 -8.78 -5.90 16.20
C MET A 151 -8.98 -6.03 17.72
N MET A 152 -10.12 -6.58 18.16
CA MET A 152 -10.44 -6.77 19.58
C MET A 152 -10.06 -8.15 20.12
N SER A 153 -9.44 -9.00 19.31
CA SER A 153 -9.00 -10.34 19.74
C SER A 153 -7.90 -10.24 20.80
N PRO A 154 -7.86 -11.12 21.83
CA PRO A 154 -6.88 -11.03 22.92
C PRO A 154 -5.43 -11.27 22.50
N ASN A 155 -5.18 -11.84 21.33
CA ASN A 155 -3.86 -12.21 20.81
C ASN A 155 -3.51 -11.48 19.51
N VAL A 156 -4.06 -10.28 19.29
CA VAL A 156 -3.72 -9.48 18.10
C VAL A 156 -2.22 -9.18 18.04
N ASN A 157 -1.65 -9.33 16.84
CA ASN A 157 -0.29 -8.96 16.52
C ASN A 157 -0.27 -7.99 15.34
N TRP A 158 -0.18 -6.69 15.66
CA TRP A 158 -0.18 -5.62 14.67
C TRP A 158 1.14 -5.49 13.88
N GLU A 159 2.23 -6.12 14.32
CA GLU A 159 3.45 -6.21 13.49
C GLU A 159 3.17 -6.96 12.18
N TRP A 160 2.20 -7.89 12.22
CA TRP A 160 1.73 -8.66 11.08
C TRP A 160 0.31 -8.23 10.73
N ASN A 161 0.22 -7.05 10.12
CA ASN A 161 -1.01 -6.51 9.56
C ASN A 161 -1.15 -6.87 8.08
N LEU A 162 -2.35 -7.24 7.64
CA LEU A 162 -2.59 -7.53 6.23
C LEU A 162 -2.35 -6.31 5.35
N GLU A 163 -1.74 -6.55 4.19
CA GLU A 163 -1.67 -5.58 3.12
C GLU A 163 -2.99 -5.57 2.38
N ALA A 164 -3.75 -4.47 2.51
CA ALA A 164 -5.11 -4.37 2.01
C ALA A 164 -5.27 -4.71 0.52
N LEU A 165 -4.24 -4.43 -0.29
CA LEU A 165 -4.26 -4.70 -1.72
C LEU A 165 -3.99 -6.16 -2.08
N ASN A 166 -3.49 -6.96 -1.14
CA ASN A 166 -3.03 -8.32 -1.39
C ASN A 166 -3.91 -9.38 -0.69
N VAL A 167 -5.06 -8.98 -0.14
CA VAL A 167 -6.06 -9.88 0.43
C VAL A 167 -7.47 -9.42 0.07
N ASN A 168 -8.44 -10.33 0.19
CA ASN A 168 -9.82 -10.04 -0.15
C ASN A 168 -10.55 -9.28 0.97
N LEU A 169 -10.49 -7.94 0.92
CA LEU A 169 -11.26 -7.05 1.81
C LEU A 169 -12.55 -6.51 1.17
N GLY A 170 -12.99 -7.10 0.06
CA GLY A 170 -14.14 -6.58 -0.70
C GLY A 170 -13.84 -5.25 -1.39
N LEU A 171 -12.61 -5.08 -1.89
CA LEU A 171 -12.22 -3.90 -2.66
C LEU A 171 -12.85 -3.90 -4.06
N ASP A 172 -13.28 -2.74 -4.52
CA ASP A 172 -13.65 -2.54 -5.92
C ASP A 172 -12.43 -2.18 -6.80
N CYS A 173 -12.68 -1.98 -8.10
CA CYS A 173 -11.66 -1.67 -9.10
C CYS A 173 -10.86 -0.37 -8.83
N ASN A 174 -11.32 0.48 -7.89
CA ASN A 174 -10.60 1.67 -7.45
C ASN A 174 -9.72 1.39 -6.23
N ASN A 175 -9.53 0.12 -5.84
CA ASN A 175 -8.85 -0.26 -4.61
C ASN A 175 -9.53 0.33 -3.37
N ALA A 176 -10.86 0.42 -3.37
CA ALA A 176 -11.64 1.04 -2.30
C ALA A 176 -12.76 0.15 -1.78
N HIS A 177 -13.18 0.42 -0.54
CA HIS A 177 -14.39 -0.16 0.02
C HIS A 177 -15.08 0.84 0.97
N VAL A 178 -16.13 0.36 1.64
CA VAL A 178 -16.99 1.16 2.51
C VAL A 178 -16.81 0.74 3.97
N GLN A 179 -16.62 1.72 4.86
CA GLN A 179 -16.62 1.51 6.32
C GLN A 179 -18.06 1.34 6.85
N PRO A 180 -18.26 0.82 8.07
CA PRO A 180 -19.59 0.72 8.69
C PRO A 180 -20.37 2.04 8.79
N THR A 181 -19.67 3.18 8.78
CA THR A 181 -20.27 4.53 8.77
C THR A 181 -20.86 4.93 7.41
N GLY A 182 -20.58 4.16 6.36
CA GLY A 182 -20.91 4.45 4.96
C GLY A 182 -19.85 5.26 4.22
N LYS A 183 -18.72 5.58 4.87
CA LYS A 183 -17.59 6.28 4.25
C LYS A 183 -16.83 5.37 3.27
N TYR A 184 -16.82 5.76 2.00
CA TYR A 184 -16.03 5.12 0.95
C TYR A 184 -14.63 5.76 0.86
N HIS A 185 -13.59 4.94 0.83
CA HIS A 185 -12.19 5.36 0.96
C HIS A 185 -11.25 4.41 0.21
N TYR A 186 -10.06 4.89 -0.16
CA TYR A 186 -9.10 4.13 -0.94
C TYR A 186 -8.02 3.46 -0.07
N HIS A 187 -7.73 2.20 -0.36
CA HIS A 187 -6.57 1.46 0.17
C HIS A 187 -5.36 1.48 -0.78
N GLY A 188 -5.56 1.89 -2.03
CA GLY A 188 -4.52 1.97 -3.07
C GLY A 188 -4.78 3.05 -4.11
N SER A 189 -4.01 3.02 -5.20
CA SER A 189 -4.15 3.94 -6.34
C SER A 189 -5.60 3.91 -6.91
N PRO A 190 -6.35 5.03 -6.93
CA PRO A 190 -7.75 5.04 -7.33
C PRO A 190 -7.93 5.10 -8.85
N THR A 191 -8.05 3.92 -9.48
CA THR A 191 -8.07 3.72 -10.94
C THR A 191 -8.95 4.71 -11.71
N LEU A 192 -10.26 4.78 -11.43
CA LEU A 192 -11.17 5.61 -12.23
C LEU A 192 -10.99 7.10 -11.96
N TYR A 193 -10.62 7.49 -10.74
CA TYR A 193 -10.28 8.89 -10.45
C TYR A 193 -9.09 9.34 -11.29
N LEU A 194 -8.01 8.56 -11.32
CA LEU A 194 -6.80 8.87 -12.08
C LEU A 194 -7.04 8.84 -13.60
N GLN A 195 -7.87 7.92 -14.08
CA GLN A 195 -8.29 7.87 -15.49
C GLN A 195 -9.11 9.12 -15.87
N ASN A 196 -10.05 9.55 -15.02
CA ASN A 196 -10.84 10.76 -15.24
C ASN A 196 -9.97 12.04 -15.31
N LEU A 197 -8.85 12.06 -14.59
CA LEU A 197 -7.87 13.15 -14.69
C LEU A 197 -7.08 13.12 -16.00
N SER A 198 -7.05 11.99 -16.72
CA SER A 198 -6.34 11.83 -18.00
C SER A 198 -4.88 12.31 -17.95
N ILE A 199 -4.18 11.93 -16.88
CA ILE A 199 -2.84 12.45 -16.55
C ILE A 199 -1.82 11.99 -17.61
N PRO A 200 -1.15 12.92 -18.33
CA PRO A 200 -0.06 12.57 -19.22
C PRO A 200 1.17 12.09 -18.44
N THR A 201 1.92 11.15 -19.00
CA THR A 201 3.18 10.65 -18.41
C THR A 201 4.27 11.72 -18.32
N SER A 202 4.10 12.85 -19.02
CA SER A 202 5.01 13.98 -19.06
C SER A 202 4.64 15.11 -18.08
N THR A 203 3.73 14.86 -17.14
CA THR A 203 3.18 15.90 -16.27
C THR A 203 3.19 15.46 -14.81
N MET A 204 3.72 16.32 -13.93
CA MET A 204 3.46 16.18 -12.49
C MET A 204 2.04 16.64 -12.19
N THR A 205 1.22 15.79 -11.57
CA THR A 205 -0.16 16.13 -11.23
C THR A 205 -0.37 16.02 -9.74
N LEU A 206 -0.64 17.16 -9.11
CA LEU A 206 -1.13 17.23 -7.74
C LEU A 206 -2.52 16.57 -7.68
N ILE A 207 -2.68 15.58 -6.82
CA ILE A 207 -3.93 14.84 -6.66
C ILE A 207 -4.52 14.92 -5.25
N GLY A 208 -3.79 15.46 -4.28
CA GLY A 208 -4.28 15.57 -2.91
C GLY A 208 -3.27 16.20 -1.96
N TYR A 209 -3.60 16.14 -0.67
CA TYR A 209 -2.73 16.59 0.41
C TYR A 209 -2.75 15.59 1.56
N ALA A 210 -1.57 15.31 2.11
CA ALA A 210 -1.40 14.45 3.26
C ALA A 210 -1.86 15.16 4.54
N ALA A 211 -2.16 14.38 5.58
CA ALA A 211 -2.59 14.89 6.87
C ALA A 211 -1.57 15.88 7.49
N ASP A 212 -0.28 15.74 7.17
CA ASP A 212 0.79 16.63 7.62
C ASP A 212 0.95 17.92 6.80
N GLY A 213 0.15 18.09 5.75
CA GLY A 213 0.09 19.29 4.91
C GLY A 213 0.96 19.23 3.64
N PHE A 214 1.83 18.24 3.49
CA PHE A 214 2.60 18.09 2.25
C PHE A 214 1.71 17.64 1.07
N PRO A 215 2.00 18.08 -0.17
CA PRO A 215 1.25 17.68 -1.34
C PRO A 215 1.47 16.21 -1.72
N ILE A 216 0.45 15.64 -2.35
CA ILE A 216 0.45 14.28 -2.90
C ILE A 216 0.37 14.37 -4.43
N TYR A 217 1.32 13.76 -5.13
CA TYR A 217 1.34 13.68 -6.59
C TYR A 217 1.07 12.25 -7.07
N TYR A 218 0.47 12.13 -8.24
CA TYR A 218 0.40 10.85 -8.93
C TYR A 218 1.72 10.59 -9.67
N LYS A 219 2.30 9.40 -9.45
CA LYS A 219 3.54 8.71 -9.91
C LYS A 219 4.59 9.35 -10.83
N TYR A 220 4.41 10.52 -11.40
CA TYR A 220 5.34 11.19 -12.30
C TYR A 220 5.96 12.42 -11.63
N ALA A 221 7.29 12.54 -11.72
CA ALA A 221 8.03 13.69 -11.22
C ALA A 221 9.26 14.03 -12.07
N TYR A 222 9.82 15.21 -11.87
CA TYR A 222 11.06 15.64 -12.51
C TYR A 222 12.20 14.64 -12.25
N SER A 223 12.95 14.28 -13.29
CA SER A 223 14.09 13.37 -13.18
C SER A 223 15.18 13.95 -12.28
N ASP A 224 15.44 15.25 -12.41
CA ASP A 224 16.21 16.02 -11.44
C ASP A 224 15.25 16.76 -10.51
N ALA A 225 15.26 16.41 -9.23
CA ALA A 225 14.37 16.98 -8.23
C ALA A 225 14.57 18.50 -8.03
N SER A 226 15.69 19.07 -8.47
CA SER A 226 15.99 20.50 -8.36
C SER A 226 15.75 21.31 -9.64
N ASP A 227 15.39 20.65 -10.75
CA ASP A 227 15.25 21.27 -12.06
C ASP A 227 13.88 20.99 -12.68
N ASN A 228 13.03 22.01 -12.71
CA ASN A 228 11.68 21.95 -13.31
C ASN A 228 11.67 21.97 -14.85
N SER A 229 12.85 22.04 -15.47
CA SER A 229 13.04 21.88 -16.92
C SER A 229 13.53 20.47 -17.30
N SER A 230 13.89 19.65 -16.31
CA SER A 230 14.28 18.26 -16.54
C SER A 230 13.10 17.41 -17.06
N SER A 231 13.40 16.26 -17.66
CA SER A 231 12.35 15.35 -18.12
C SER A 231 11.53 14.83 -16.95
N ILE A 232 10.26 14.54 -17.19
CA ILE A 232 9.41 13.83 -16.23
C ILE A 232 9.59 12.32 -16.41
N ILE A 233 9.73 11.60 -15.30
CA ILE A 233 9.84 10.14 -15.25
C ILE A 233 8.86 9.58 -14.21
N GLU A 234 8.53 8.29 -14.34
CA GLU A 234 7.81 7.56 -13.31
C GLU A 234 8.71 7.35 -12.08
N MET A 235 8.16 7.63 -10.90
CA MET A 235 8.80 7.44 -9.63
C MET A 235 8.63 6.00 -9.16
N ILE A 236 9.71 5.42 -8.62
CA ILE A 236 9.77 4.03 -8.20
C ILE A 236 9.92 4.00 -6.67
N PRO A 237 9.05 3.28 -5.94
CA PRO A 237 9.25 3.03 -4.51
C PRO A 237 10.59 2.38 -4.21
N SER A 238 11.16 2.68 -3.05
CA SER A 238 12.40 2.04 -2.59
C SER A 238 12.11 0.88 -1.65
N TYR A 239 11.11 0.06 -1.98
CA TYR A 239 10.71 -1.11 -1.19
C TYR A 239 10.80 -2.38 -2.03
N LYS A 240 11.14 -3.49 -1.38
CA LYS A 240 11.14 -4.82 -2.01
C LYS A 240 10.51 -5.85 -1.08
N LEU A 241 10.00 -6.92 -1.68
CA LEU A 241 9.57 -8.09 -0.93
C LEU A 241 10.80 -8.77 -0.30
N LYS A 242 10.70 -9.11 0.99
CA LYS A 242 11.71 -9.90 1.71
C LYS A 242 11.81 -11.30 1.10
N THR A 243 12.95 -11.96 1.31
CA THR A 243 13.18 -13.34 0.86
C THR A 243 13.24 -14.31 2.05
N GLY A 244 12.93 -15.58 1.82
CA GLY A 244 12.92 -16.61 2.87
C GLY A 244 11.56 -16.75 3.54
N THR A 245 11.57 -17.17 4.82
CA THR A 245 10.36 -17.44 5.61
C THR A 245 10.22 -16.47 6.77
N ARG A 246 8.97 -16.10 7.08
CA ARG A 246 8.61 -15.36 8.28
C ARG A 246 9.04 -16.14 9.53
N PRO A 247 9.48 -15.46 10.59
CA PRO A 247 10.00 -16.10 11.80
C PRO A 247 8.91 -16.62 12.76
N GLY A 248 7.62 -16.46 12.44
CA GLY A 248 6.52 -16.80 13.32
C GLY A 248 6.31 -18.30 13.52
N ASP A 249 5.45 -18.63 14.48
CA ASP A 249 5.08 -19.99 14.88
C ASP A 249 3.73 -20.46 14.30
N GLY A 250 3.05 -19.60 13.52
CA GLY A 250 1.71 -19.85 12.98
C GLY A 250 0.58 -19.69 14.01
N THR A 251 0.87 -19.21 15.23
CA THR A 251 -0.12 -19.04 16.31
C THR A 251 -0.10 -17.63 16.93
N THR A 252 1.08 -17.05 17.12
CA THR A 252 1.30 -15.70 17.66
C THR A 252 1.83 -14.73 16.60
N ALA A 253 2.42 -15.27 15.55
CA ALA A 253 2.82 -14.56 14.34
C ALA A 253 2.72 -15.51 13.14
N PRO A 254 2.48 -15.00 11.92
CA PRO A 254 2.45 -15.82 10.72
C PRO A 254 3.82 -16.42 10.46
N CYS A 255 3.79 -17.64 9.96
CA CYS A 255 4.95 -18.36 9.45
C CYS A 255 4.90 -18.38 7.91
N ASP A 256 5.60 -19.32 7.27
CA ASP A 256 5.66 -19.48 5.81
C ASP A 256 6.47 -18.38 5.10
N VAL A 257 6.61 -18.51 3.78
CA VAL A 257 7.37 -17.60 2.93
C VAL A 257 6.83 -16.17 2.94
N TYR A 258 7.72 -15.19 2.83
CA TYR A 258 7.36 -13.82 2.51
C TYR A 258 6.71 -13.78 1.12
N ASN A 259 5.40 -13.49 1.06
CA ASN A 259 4.64 -13.52 -0.19
C ASN A 259 3.90 -12.20 -0.49
N GLY A 260 3.93 -11.22 0.42
CA GLY A 260 3.33 -9.91 0.24
C GLY A 260 1.97 -9.75 0.93
N VAL A 261 1.41 -10.81 1.50
CA VAL A 261 0.12 -10.78 2.22
C VAL A 261 0.16 -9.83 3.41
N TYR A 262 1.31 -9.67 4.06
CA TYR A 262 1.49 -8.70 5.14
C TYR A 262 2.28 -7.50 4.67
N SER A 263 1.96 -6.30 5.16
CA SER A 263 2.76 -5.11 4.87
C SER A 263 4.20 -5.27 5.36
N ASN A 264 4.43 -6.02 6.46
CA ASN A 264 5.76 -6.33 6.97
C ASN A 264 6.51 -7.42 6.17
N ASP A 265 5.92 -7.96 5.10
CA ASP A 265 6.68 -8.76 4.14
C ASP A 265 7.61 -7.91 3.28
N TYR A 266 7.40 -6.59 3.24
CA TYR A 266 8.23 -5.66 2.51
C TYR A 266 9.27 -5.00 3.40
N GLU A 267 10.40 -4.64 2.82
CA GLU A 267 11.43 -3.84 3.48
C GLU A 267 11.87 -2.67 2.60
N TYR A 268 12.17 -1.55 3.25
CA TYR A 268 12.78 -0.39 2.61
C TYR A 268 14.26 -0.68 2.33
N GLU A 269 14.70 -0.38 1.11
CA GLU A 269 16.10 -0.43 0.69
C GLU A 269 16.53 0.92 0.09
N THR A 270 17.44 1.61 0.76
CA THR A 270 17.94 2.91 0.29
C THR A 270 18.56 2.80 -1.11
N GLY A 271 18.04 3.62 -2.03
CA GLY A 271 18.55 3.72 -3.40
C GLY A 271 18.06 2.61 -4.33
N LEU A 272 17.13 1.76 -3.90
CA LEU A 272 16.48 0.78 -4.77
C LEU A 272 15.62 1.48 -5.83
N GLY A 273 14.84 2.47 -5.41
CA GLY A 273 13.99 3.29 -6.28
C GLY A 273 14.39 4.76 -6.25
N THR A 274 13.45 5.63 -6.61
CA THR A 274 13.63 7.08 -6.66
C THR A 274 13.05 7.80 -5.44
N LEU A 275 12.33 7.09 -4.57
CA LEU A 275 11.59 7.63 -3.43
C LEU A 275 12.26 7.25 -2.10
N ASP A 276 12.02 8.06 -1.06
CA ASP A 276 12.49 7.78 0.29
C ASP A 276 11.59 6.77 1.03
N GLU A 277 11.91 6.47 2.29
CA GLU A 277 11.17 5.53 3.13
C GLU A 277 9.69 5.94 3.32
N ALA A 278 9.37 7.23 3.27
CA ALA A 278 7.99 7.71 3.36
C ALA A 278 7.32 7.78 1.97
N ASN A 279 7.87 7.11 0.97
CA ASN A 279 7.40 7.09 -0.42
C ASN A 279 7.23 8.50 -1.01
N GLY A 280 8.16 9.39 -0.69
CA GLY A 280 8.19 10.76 -1.20
C GLY A 280 9.58 11.23 -1.56
N ARG A 281 9.68 12.52 -1.92
CA ARG A 281 10.93 13.17 -2.30
C ARG A 281 10.87 14.67 -2.04
N THR A 282 12.01 15.30 -1.79
CA THR A 282 12.13 16.76 -1.80
C THR A 282 12.53 17.25 -3.18
N GLY A 283 11.79 18.21 -3.73
CA GLY A 283 12.11 18.81 -5.01
C GLY A 283 11.12 19.90 -5.43
N VAL A 284 11.40 20.52 -6.57
CA VAL A 284 10.50 21.48 -7.21
C VAL A 284 9.29 20.77 -7.80
N THR A 285 8.14 21.45 -7.77
CA THR A 285 6.90 20.99 -8.42
C THR A 285 6.22 22.19 -9.10
N PRO A 286 5.19 21.98 -9.95
CA PRO A 286 4.45 23.09 -10.56
C PRO A 286 3.86 24.07 -9.55
N GLU A 287 3.31 23.55 -8.44
CA GLU A 287 2.67 24.33 -7.37
C GLU A 287 3.69 24.91 -6.38
N TYR A 288 4.85 24.27 -6.24
CA TYR A 288 5.91 24.63 -5.29
C TYR A 288 7.26 24.80 -6.03
N PRO A 289 7.43 25.86 -6.84
CA PRO A 289 8.62 26.06 -7.67
C PRO A 289 9.89 26.38 -6.87
N SER A 290 9.76 26.77 -5.59
CA SER A 290 10.89 26.92 -4.67
C SER A 290 11.30 25.61 -3.98
N GLY A 291 10.61 24.51 -4.28
CA GLY A 291 10.83 23.21 -3.66
C GLY A 291 9.90 22.96 -2.47
N THR A 292 9.50 21.70 -2.31
CA THR A 292 8.80 21.15 -1.14
C THR A 292 9.17 19.69 -0.99
N TYR A 293 8.91 19.09 0.17
CA TYR A 293 8.70 17.65 0.23
C TYR A 293 7.32 17.32 -0.33
N TYR A 294 7.21 16.21 -1.04
CA TYR A 294 5.95 15.72 -1.56
C TYR A 294 5.92 14.20 -1.53
N TYR A 295 4.72 13.66 -1.35
CA TYR A 295 4.46 12.23 -1.43
C TYR A 295 4.06 11.83 -2.83
N VAL A 296 4.26 10.56 -3.15
CA VAL A 296 3.90 9.99 -4.44
C VAL A 296 3.00 8.78 -4.23
N ILE A 297 1.87 8.75 -4.93
CA ILE A 297 1.04 7.54 -5.08
C ILE A 297 1.62 6.73 -6.23
N THR A 298 1.88 5.45 -5.97
CA THR A 298 2.52 4.50 -6.89
C THR A 298 1.62 3.29 -7.13
N GLU A 299 1.97 2.49 -8.13
CA GLU A 299 1.28 1.22 -8.44
C GLU A 299 1.92 0.02 -7.71
N GLU A 300 3.15 0.18 -7.24
CA GLU A 300 3.88 -0.82 -6.45
C GLU A 300 3.85 -0.47 -4.94
N PHE A 301 4.17 -1.44 -4.10
CA PHE A 301 4.21 -1.23 -2.65
C PHE A 301 5.28 -0.20 -2.25
N PRO A 302 4.96 0.76 -1.36
CA PRO A 302 3.63 1.03 -0.84
C PRO A 302 2.84 1.90 -1.84
N SER A 303 1.67 1.42 -2.31
CA SER A 303 0.86 2.18 -3.29
C SER A 303 0.48 3.56 -2.76
N ILE A 304 0.16 3.62 -1.47
CA ILE A 304 -0.03 4.84 -0.68
C ILE A 304 1.02 4.84 0.45
N PRO A 305 1.68 5.98 0.74
CA PRO A 305 2.69 6.07 1.79
C PRO A 305 2.25 5.53 3.17
N ARG A 306 3.20 5.00 3.94
CA ARG A 306 2.99 4.41 5.28
C ARG A 306 3.43 5.29 6.44
N TYR A 307 3.99 6.47 6.13
CA TYR A 307 4.59 7.37 7.10
C TYR A 307 4.33 8.82 6.74
N PHE A 308 4.21 9.66 7.77
CA PHE A 308 4.35 11.10 7.65
C PHE A 308 5.79 11.55 7.89
N LYS A 309 6.25 12.43 7.02
CA LYS A 309 7.50 13.19 7.09
C LYS A 309 7.34 14.45 7.93
N GLY A 310 6.12 14.97 8.07
CA GLY A 310 5.78 16.07 8.96
C GLY A 310 4.92 15.66 10.15
N THR A 311 4.24 16.64 10.74
CA THR A 311 3.31 16.44 11.85
C THR A 311 1.87 16.39 11.31
N PRO A 312 1.18 15.23 11.37
CA PRO A 312 -0.18 15.11 10.86
C PRO A 312 -1.19 15.91 11.69
N SER A 313 -2.24 16.42 11.03
CA SER A 313 -3.42 16.98 11.67
C SER A 313 -4.20 15.89 12.42
N ASN A 314 -4.77 16.26 13.56
CA ASN A 314 -5.64 15.36 14.33
C ASN A 314 -6.98 15.09 13.61
N ASP A 315 -7.35 15.89 12.61
CA ASP A 315 -8.58 15.68 11.84
C ASP A 315 -8.55 14.37 11.04
N PHE A 316 -7.35 13.80 10.82
CA PHE A 316 -7.16 12.49 10.16
C PHE A 316 -6.91 11.35 11.14
N LYS A 317 -7.00 11.60 12.44
CA LYS A 317 -6.73 10.58 13.45
C LYS A 317 -7.89 9.59 13.51
N ILE A 318 -7.58 8.29 13.42
CA ILE A 318 -8.57 7.21 13.51
C ILE A 318 -8.86 6.91 15.00
N GLY A 319 -10.12 6.68 15.33
CA GLY A 319 -10.56 6.31 16.69
C GLY A 319 -10.49 7.44 17.73
N GLY A 320 -10.37 8.69 17.27
CA GLY A 320 -10.36 9.92 18.10
C GLY A 320 -11.74 10.48 18.44
#